data_AF-A0ABC9TQF1-F1
#
_entry.id   AF-A0ABC9TQF1-F1
#
_cell.length_a   1.000
_cell.length_b   1.000
_cell.length_c   1.000
_cell.angle_alpha   90.00
_cell.angle_beta   90.00
_cell.angle_gamma   90.00
#
_symmetry.space_group_name_H-M   'P 1'
#
loop_
_entity.id
_entity.type
_entity.pdbx_description
1 polymer ?
#
loop_
_entity_poly.entity_id
_entity_poly.type
_entity_poly.pdbx_seq_one_letter_code
_entity_poly.pdbx_strand_id
1 'polypeptide(L)'
;MDEREKRRIEKERREKEQQRIFVEGLKKYRERGIPILIDGKECTPEEYAKLFELKEDGSFYMGDYIGADTGLLMEIHFDRVYYK
;
A
#
# COMPACT_ATOMS: atom_id res chain seq x y z
N MET A 1 1.28 -9.39 -32.53
CA MET A 1 0.83 -8.76 -31.28
C MET A 1 0.87 -7.26 -31.47
N ASP A 2 -0.28 -6.60 -31.36
CA ASP A 2 -0.46 -5.17 -31.57
C ASP A 2 0.38 -4.37 -30.56
N GLU A 3 0.83 -3.16 -30.95
CA GLU A 3 1.61 -2.30 -30.05
C GLU A 3 0.83 -1.88 -28.81
N ARG A 4 -0.49 -1.68 -28.93
CA ARG A 4 -1.34 -1.34 -27.79
C ARG A 4 -1.40 -2.49 -26.78
N GLU A 5 -1.47 -3.72 -27.28
CA GLU A 5 -1.48 -4.92 -26.45
C GLU A 5 -0.14 -5.13 -25.72
N LYS A 6 0.99 -4.90 -26.41
CA LYS A 6 2.32 -4.88 -25.80
C LYS A 6 2.40 -3.88 -24.64
N ARG A 7 1.95 -2.64 -24.85
CA ARG A 7 1.94 -1.60 -23.82
C ARG A 7 1.06 -1.96 -22.62
N ARG A 8 -0.10 -2.59 -22.86
CA ARG A 8 -1.00 -3.04 -21.79
C ARG A 8 -0.36 -4.11 -20.91
N ILE A 9 0.22 -5.14 -21.52
CA ILE A 9 0.90 -6.24 -20.80
C ILE A 9 2.08 -5.70 -20.00
N GLU A 10 2.87 -4.80 -20.57
CA GLU A 10 4.00 -4.20 -19.87
C GLU A 10 3.54 -3.34 -18.68
N LYS A 11 2.47 -2.56 -18.84
CA LYS A 11 1.86 -1.79 -17.75
C LYS A 11 1.38 -2.70 -16.62
N GLU A 12 0.60 -3.74 -16.95
CA GLU A 12 0.10 -4.72 -15.96
C GLU A 12 1.25 -5.41 -15.21
N ARG A 13 2.33 -5.75 -15.92
CA ARG A 13 3.53 -6.34 -15.31
C ARG A 13 4.20 -5.39 -14.33
N ARG A 14 4.38 -4.12 -14.72
CA ARG A 14 4.98 -3.08 -13.86
C ARG A 14 4.13 -2.84 -12.61
N GLU A 15 2.81 -2.75 -12.75
CA GLU A 15 1.89 -2.56 -11.62
C GLU A 15 1.97 -3.73 -10.62
N LYS A 16 1.97 -4.98 -11.11
CA LYS A 16 2.15 -6.17 -10.25
C LYS A 16 3.50 -6.18 -9.51
N GLU A 17 4.57 -5.77 -10.18
CA GLU A 17 5.89 -5.69 -9.58
C GLU A 17 5.95 -4.61 -8.49
N GLN A 18 5.37 -3.44 -8.75
CA GLN A 18 5.26 -2.36 -7.75
C GLN A 18 4.44 -2.79 -6.53
N GLN A 19 3.30 -3.45 -6.73
CA GLN A 19 2.49 -4.00 -5.63
C GLN A 19 3.28 -5.02 -4.80
N ARG A 20 4.03 -5.92 -5.45
CA ARG A 20 4.88 -6.90 -4.76
C ARG A 20 5.93 -6.21 -3.90
N ILE A 21 6.68 -5.26 -4.46
CA ILE A 21 7.73 -4.51 -3.75
C ILE A 21 7.14 -3.75 -2.56
N PHE A 22 5.98 -3.11 -2.74
CA PHE A 22 5.30 -2.38 -1.68
C PHE A 22 4.89 -3.30 -0.52
N VAL A 23 4.24 -4.43 -0.82
CA VAL A 23 3.83 -5.44 0.18
C VAL A 23 5.05 -6.01 0.92
N GLU A 24 6.13 -6.32 0.22
CA GLU A 24 7.38 -6.77 0.83
C GLU A 24 7.99 -5.71 1.76
N GLY A 25 7.91 -4.43 1.39
CA GLY A 25 8.33 -3.32 2.23
C GLY A 25 7.53 -3.26 3.54
N LEU A 26 6.20 -3.36 3.47
CA LEU A 26 5.34 -3.38 4.64
C LEU A 26 5.64 -4.57 5.56
N LYS A 27 5.84 -5.77 5.01
CA LYS A 27 6.25 -6.94 5.80
C LYS A 27 7.56 -6.70 6.56
N LYS A 28 8.55 -6.08 5.92
CA LYS A 28 9.84 -5.73 6.55
C LYS A 28 9.72 -4.70 7.67
N TYR A 29 8.76 -3.77 7.60
CA TYR A 29 8.47 -2.85 8.71
C TYR A 29 7.84 -3.62 9.88
N ARG A 30 6.84 -4.46 9.61
CA ARG A 30 6.20 -5.30 10.62
C ARG A 30 7.19 -6.23 11.33
N GLU A 31 8.09 -6.88 10.60
CA GLU A 31 9.14 -7.74 11.16
C GLU A 31 10.09 -6.99 12.11
N ARG A 32 10.24 -5.67 11.94
CA ARG A 32 11.00 -4.80 12.84
C ARG A 32 10.19 -4.28 14.04
N GLY A 33 8.95 -4.73 14.19
CA GLY A 33 8.05 -4.30 15.25
C GLY A 33 7.34 -2.98 14.99
N ILE A 34 7.35 -2.48 13.74
CA ILE A 34 6.60 -1.28 13.35
C ILE A 34 5.15 -1.68 13.04
N PRO A 35 4.16 -1.22 13.82
CA PRO A 35 2.75 -1.51 13.56
C PRO A 35 2.30 -0.89 12.23
N ILE A 36 1.42 -1.63 11.55
CA ILE A 36 0.77 -1.18 10.32
C ILE A 36 -0.73 -1.24 10.56
N LEU A 37 -1.38 -0.08 10.48
CA LEU A 37 -2.80 0.08 10.77
C LEU A 37 -3.56 0.40 9.48
N ILE A 38 -4.74 -0.19 9.31
CA ILE A 38 -5.71 0.17 8.29
C ILE A 38 -6.99 0.60 9.00
N ASP A 39 -7.47 1.82 8.75
CA ASP A 39 -8.62 2.42 9.44
C ASP A 39 -8.47 2.32 10.99
N GLY A 40 -7.27 2.62 11.51
CA GLY A 40 -6.94 2.57 12.93
C GLY A 40 -6.85 1.17 13.56
N LYS A 41 -6.86 0.09 12.77
CA LYS A 41 -6.73 -1.30 13.26
C LYS A 41 -5.48 -1.96 12.74
N GLU A 42 -4.73 -2.64 13.60
CA GLU A 42 -3.65 -3.51 13.13
C GLU A 42 -4.18 -4.51 12.11
N CYS A 43 -3.48 -4.59 10.98
CA CYS A 43 -3.89 -5.42 9.85
C CYS A 43 -2.87 -6.53 9.62
N THR A 44 -3.28 -7.68 9.09
CA THR A 44 -2.36 -8.78 8.74
C THR A 44 -1.78 -8.59 7.32
N PRO A 45 -0.66 -9.26 6.97
CA PRO A 45 -0.09 -9.13 5.63
C PRO A 45 -1.03 -9.53 4.49
N GLU A 46 -2.00 -10.41 4.75
CA GLU A 46 -3.05 -10.81 3.79
C GLU A 46 -3.99 -9.63 3.47
N GLU A 47 -4.13 -8.67 4.39
CA GLU A 47 -5.01 -7.52 4.25
C GLU A 47 -4.37 -6.35 3.49
N TYR A 48 -3.05 -6.36 3.27
CA TYR A 48 -2.36 -5.32 2.51
C TYR A 48 -2.86 -5.21 1.06
N ALA A 49 -3.45 -6.28 0.52
CA ALA A 49 -4.09 -6.25 -0.79
C ALA A 49 -5.19 -5.17 -0.89
N LYS A 50 -5.89 -4.88 0.23
CA LYS A 50 -6.94 -3.85 0.31
C LYS A 50 -6.43 -2.45 -0.01
N LEU A 51 -5.13 -2.20 0.17
CA LEU A 51 -4.50 -0.89 -0.07
C LEU A 51 -4.46 -0.52 -1.56
N PHE A 52 -4.59 -1.50 -2.45
CA PHE A 52 -4.56 -1.28 -3.91
C PHE A 52 -5.94 -1.20 -4.54
N GLU A 53 -7.01 -1.39 -3.75
CA GLU A 53 -8.38 -1.37 -4.24
C GLU A 53 -8.86 0.07 -4.40
N LEU A 54 -9.12 0.47 -5.65
CA LEU A 54 -10.00 1.59 -5.93
C LEU A 54 -11.44 1.12 -5.74
N LYS A 55 -12.15 1.75 -4.80
CA LYS A 55 -13.55 1.41 -4.53
C LYS A 55 -14.49 2.14 -5.48
N GLU A 56 -15.67 1.56 -5.70
CA GLU A 56 -16.71 2.15 -6.56
C GLU A 56 -17.16 3.54 -6.09
N ASP A 57 -17.05 3.82 -4.79
CA ASP A 57 -17.32 5.12 -4.18
C ASP A 57 -16.21 6.16 -4.41
N GLY A 58 -15.18 5.81 -5.18
CA GLY A 58 -14.03 6.66 -5.48
C GLY A 58 -13.03 6.80 -4.33
N SER A 59 -13.20 6.03 -3.26
CA SER A 59 -12.26 6.03 -2.14
C SER A 59 -11.01 5.18 -2.39
N PHE A 60 -9.93 5.55 -1.72
CA PHE A 60 -8.63 4.88 -1.75
C PHE A 60 -7.90 5.08 -0.41
N TYR A 61 -6.90 4.25 -0.12
CA TYR A 61 -6.09 4.39 1.09
C TYR A 61 -4.87 5.28 0.85
N MET A 62 -4.57 6.15 1.81
CA MET A 62 -3.34 6.94 1.86
C MET A 62 -2.55 6.56 3.12
N GLY A 63 -1.22 6.48 2.96
CA GLY A 63 -0.31 6.05 4.02
C GLY A 63 0.38 7.24 4.71
N ASP A 64 0.28 7.31 6.03
CA ASP A 64 1.02 8.22 6.89
C ASP A 64 2.13 7.49 7.66
N TYR A 65 3.30 8.12 7.75
CA TYR A 65 4.46 7.62 8.49
C TYR A 65 4.60 8.38 9.79
N ILE A 66 4.33 7.69 10.90
CA ILE A 66 4.34 8.30 12.23
C ILE A 66 5.72 8.10 12.84
N GLY A 67 6.43 9.20 13.07
CA GLY A 67 7.75 9.20 13.69
C GLY A 67 7.71 9.54 15.17
N ALA A 68 8.68 9.06 15.93
CA ALA A 68 8.99 9.57 17.26
C ALA A 68 9.80 10.87 17.16
N ASP A 69 9.88 11.63 18.25
CA ASP A 69 10.72 12.83 18.38
C ASP A 69 12.21 12.56 18.12
N THR A 70 12.63 11.29 18.26
CA THR A 70 13.99 10.82 17.95
C THR A 70 14.26 10.65 16.44
N GLY A 71 13.25 10.84 15.59
CA GLY A 71 13.33 10.62 14.14
C GLY A 71 13.17 9.16 13.71
N LEU A 72 12.87 8.25 14.64
CA LEU A 72 12.60 6.84 14.33
C LEU A 72 11.15 6.66 13.86
N LEU A 73 10.95 5.83 12.84
CA LEU A 73 9.61 5.40 12.44
C LEU A 73 9.00 4.54 13.56
N MET A 74 7.79 4.89 13.98
CA MET A 74 7.04 4.19 15.03
C MET A 74 5.92 3.38 14.43
N GLU A 75 5.10 3.97 13.55
CA GLU A 75 3.89 3.34 13.02
C GLU A 75 3.66 3.77 11.56
N ILE A 76 2.92 2.94 10.82
CA ILE A 76 2.41 3.29 9.49
C ILE A 76 0.89 3.16 9.51
N HIS A 77 0.19 4.23 9.17
CA HIS A 77 -1.27 4.27 9.17
C HIS A 77 -1.77 4.39 7.74
N PHE A 78 -2.77 3.59 7.39
CA PHE A 78 -3.46 3.67 6.12
C PHE A 78 -4.92 4.03 6.37
N ASP A 79 -5.29 5.25 5.99
CA ASP A 79 -6.64 5.75 6.16
C ASP A 79 -7.32 5.94 4.81
N ARG A 80 -8.62 5.65 4.80
CA ARG A 80 -9.43 5.81 3.61
C ARG A 80 -9.77 7.28 3.38
N VAL A 81 -9.49 7.74 2.16
CA VAL A 81 -9.71 9.13 1.72
C VAL A 81 -10.47 9.16 0.39
N TYR A 82 -10.92 10.36 0.00
CA TYR A 82 -11.65 10.63 -1.24
C TYR A 82 -10.97 11.75 -2.01
N TYR A 83 -10.98 11.69 -3.35
CA TYR A 83 -10.68 12.85 -4.18
C TYR A 83 -11.89 13.80 -4.14
N LYS A 84 -11.69 15.06 -3.76
CA LYS A 84 -12.72 16.12 -3.89
C LYS A 84 -12.63 16.79 -5.25
#